data_AF-A0A359D1E2-F1
#
_entry.id   AF-A0A359D1E2-F1
#
_cell.length_a   1.000
_cell.length_b   1.000
_cell.length_c   1.000
_cell.angle_alpha   90.00
_cell.angle_beta   90.00
_cell.angle_gamma   90.00
#
_symmetry.space_group_name_H-M   'P 1'
#
loop_
_entity.id
_entity.type
_entity.pdbx_description
1 polymer ?
#
loop_
_entity_poly.entity_id
_entity_poly.type
_entity_poly.pdbx_seq_one_letter_code
_entity_poly.pdbx_strand_id
1 'polypeptide(L)'
;MEIVIICLAAFFTAVLTFFSGFGLGTILAPVFAIFFPIDIAIALTGVVHFSNNIFKMALVGKNTDKAVLLRFGVPAILASFVGAWLLLRITVLPTLFQYEL
;
A
#
# COMPACT_ATOMS: atom_id res chain seq x y z
N MET A 1 -1.04 -20.77 11.74
CA MET A 1 -0.60 -19.66 12.63
C MET A 1 -0.27 -18.40 11.83
N GLU A 2 0.41 -18.51 10.70
CA GLU A 2 0.78 -17.39 9.82
C GLU A 2 -0.39 -16.52 9.36
N ILE A 3 -1.50 -17.13 8.90
CA ILE A 3 -2.70 -16.39 8.48
C ILE A 3 -3.25 -15.52 9.61
N VAL A 4 -3.25 -16.02 10.85
CA VAL A 4 -3.73 -15.25 12.01
C VAL A 4 -2.84 -14.03 12.25
N ILE A 5 -1.51 -14.18 12.13
CA ILE A 5 -0.55 -13.08 12.28
C ILE A 5 -0.75 -12.03 11.18
N ILE A 6 -0.86 -12.47 9.92
CA ILE A 6 -1.09 -11.60 8.76
C ILE A 6 -2.39 -10.81 8.94
N CYS A 7 -3.48 -11.48 9.33
CA CYS A 7 -4.78 -10.84 9.57
C CYS A 7 -4.72 -9.82 10.71
N LEU A 8 -4.09 -10.16 11.83
CA LEU A 8 -3.95 -9.25 12.98
C LEU A 8 -3.07 -8.04 12.63
N ALA A 9 -1.92 -8.26 11.97
CA ALA A 9 -1.04 -7.18 11.54
C ALA A 9 -1.75 -6.24 10.54
N ALA A 10 -2.48 -6.80 9.58
CA ALA A 10 -3.29 -6.03 8.64
C ALA A 10 -4.38 -5.22 9.35
N PHE A 11 -5.09 -5.84 10.29
CA PHE A 11 -6.13 -5.19 11.10
C PHE A 11 -5.57 -4.02 11.91
N PHE A 12 -4.54 -4.24 12.73
CA PHE A 12 -3.97 -3.20 13.58
C PHE A 12 -3.36 -2.07 12.76
N THR A 13 -2.70 -2.39 11.64
CA THR A 13 -2.15 -1.36 10.75
C THR A 13 -3.27 -0.56 10.09
N ALA A 14 -4.34 -1.19 9.64
CA ALA A 14 -5.48 -0.49 9.06
C ALA A 14 -6.11 0.48 10.08
N VAL A 15 -6.29 0.04 11.33
CA VAL A 15 -6.80 0.89 12.43
C VAL A 15 -5.86 2.06 12.72
N LEU A 16 -4.55 1.81 12.89
CA LEU A 16 -3.58 2.85 13.19
C LEU A 16 -3.50 3.90 12.07
N THR A 17 -3.51 3.44 10.82
CA THR A 17 -3.34 4.29 9.64
C THR A 17 -4.65 4.91 9.15
N PHE A 18 -5.78 4.48 9.71
CA PHE A 18 -7.06 5.15 9.54
C PHE A 18 -6.96 6.59 10.07
N PHE A 19 -6.48 6.76 11.30
CA PHE A 19 -6.37 8.07 11.95
C PHE A 19 -5.21 8.92 11.43
N SER A 20 -4.04 8.32 11.19
CA SER A 20 -2.87 9.07 10.71
C SER A 20 -2.98 9.48 9.24
N GLY A 21 -3.76 8.76 8.43
CA GLY A 21 -3.84 8.99 6.99
C GLY A 21 -2.61 8.53 6.20
N PHE A 22 -1.60 7.93 6.84
CA PHE A 22 -0.31 7.59 6.24
C PHE A 22 0.29 6.31 6.82
N GLY A 23 1.25 5.70 6.12
CA GLY A 23 2.14 4.67 6.69
C GLY A 23 1.66 3.23 6.55
N LEU A 24 0.49 2.97 5.96
CA LEU A 24 -0.01 1.60 5.77
C LEU A 24 0.95 0.78 4.91
N GLY A 25 1.38 1.35 3.77
CA GLY A 25 2.37 0.70 2.90
C GLY A 25 3.70 0.45 3.60
N THR A 26 4.16 1.41 4.39
CA THR A 26 5.42 1.34 5.15
C THR A 26 5.43 0.23 6.18
N ILE A 27 4.28 -0.04 6.81
CA ILE A 27 4.17 -1.08 7.84
C ILE A 27 3.84 -2.44 7.21
N LEU A 28 2.84 -2.52 6.33
CA LEU A 28 2.40 -3.81 5.78
C LEU A 28 3.40 -4.46 4.83
N ALA A 29 4.07 -3.66 3.97
CA ALA A 29 4.98 -4.22 2.97
C ALA A 29 6.11 -5.06 3.59
N PRO A 30 6.86 -4.58 4.61
CA PRO A 30 7.88 -5.41 5.25
C PRO A 30 7.27 -6.59 6.03
N VAL A 31 6.09 -6.43 6.64
CA VAL A 31 5.41 -7.55 7.31
C VAL A 31 5.07 -8.65 6.31
N PHE A 32 4.49 -8.32 5.17
CA PHE A 32 4.18 -9.29 4.12
C PHE A 32 5.42 -9.86 3.45
N ALA A 33 6.50 -9.08 3.32
CA ALA A 33 7.76 -9.57 2.75
C ALA A 33 8.45 -10.65 3.61
N ILE A 34 8.09 -10.78 4.89
CA ILE A 34 8.53 -11.89 5.75
C ILE A 34 7.87 -13.21 5.33
N PHE A 35 6.64 -13.17 4.80
CA PHE A 35 5.85 -14.37 4.49
C PHE A 35 5.72 -14.63 2.99
N PHE A 36 5.92 -13.63 2.14
CA PHE A 36 5.69 -13.69 0.70
C PHE A 36 6.84 -13.07 -0.10
N PRO A 37 7.05 -13.51 -1.36
CA PRO A 37 7.87 -12.79 -2.33
C PRO A 37 7.52 -11.30 -2.42
N ILE A 38 8.51 -10.46 -2.68
CA ILE A 38 8.39 -8.99 -2.56
C ILE A 38 7.31 -8.39 -3.46
N ASP A 39 7.15 -8.92 -4.67
CA ASP A 39 6.11 -8.54 -5.63
C ASP A 39 4.71 -8.87 -5.10
N ILE A 40 4.53 -10.06 -4.52
CA ILE A 40 3.28 -10.48 -3.87
C ILE A 40 3.02 -9.63 -2.62
N ALA A 41 4.04 -9.37 -1.81
CA ALA A 41 3.92 -8.55 -0.60
C ALA A 41 3.48 -7.11 -0.92
N ILE A 42 4.04 -6.50 -1.96
CA ILE A 42 3.63 -5.17 -2.44
C ILE A 42 2.18 -5.23 -2.96
N ALA A 43 1.81 -6.25 -3.73
CA ALA A 43 0.45 -6.40 -4.25
C ALA A 43 -0.58 -6.54 -3.12
N LEU A 44 -0.34 -7.42 -2.15
CA LEU A 44 -1.22 -7.61 -0.99
C LEU A 44 -1.34 -6.34 -0.15
N THR A 45 -0.24 -5.61 0.04
CA THR A 45 -0.25 -4.31 0.71
C THR A 45 -1.16 -3.31 -0.02
N GLY A 46 -1.09 -3.29 -1.35
CA GLY A 46 -1.98 -2.49 -2.19
C GLY A 46 -3.46 -2.82 -2.00
N VAL A 47 -3.81 -4.11 -1.90
CA VAL A 47 -5.20 -4.55 -1.64
C VAL A 47 -5.70 -4.02 -0.30
N VAL A 48 -4.95 -4.24 0.78
CA VAL A 48 -5.34 -3.77 2.12
C VAL A 48 -5.42 -2.25 2.16
N HIS A 49 -4.47 -1.55 1.52
CA HIS A 49 -4.48 -0.10 1.40
C HIS A 49 -5.74 0.40 0.69
N PHE A 50 -6.08 -0.20 -0.44
CA PHE A 50 -7.24 0.18 -1.24
C PHE A 50 -8.54 -0.02 -0.46
N SER A 51 -8.72 -1.19 0.16
CA SER A 51 -9.89 -1.48 0.99
C SER A 51 -10.01 -0.52 2.18
N ASN A 52 -8.90 -0.21 2.88
CA ASN A 52 -8.91 0.73 4.00
C ASN A 52 -9.30 2.15 3.56
N ASN A 53 -8.84 2.59 2.39
CA ASN A 53 -9.18 3.91 1.86
C ASN A 53 -10.62 3.99 1.36
N ILE A 54 -11.17 2.92 0.75
CA ILE A 54 -12.61 2.86 0.43
C ILE A 54 -13.44 2.99 1.70
N PHE A 55 -13.08 2.24 2.75
CA PHE A 55 -13.78 2.31 4.03
C PHE A 55 -13.71 3.72 4.63
N LYS A 56 -12.53 4.35 4.61
CA LYS A 56 -12.35 5.74 5.03
C LYS A 56 -13.20 6.71 4.21
N MET A 57 -13.22 6.56 2.88
CA MET A 57 -14.03 7.38 2.00
C MET A 57 -15.53 7.23 2.28
N ALA A 58 -16.00 6.03 2.60
CA ALA A 58 -17.40 5.80 2.99
C ALA A 58 -17.76 6.50 4.31
N LEU A 59 -16.86 6.48 5.30
CA LEU A 59 -17.10 7.07 6.62
C LEU A 59 -16.96 8.59 6.66
N VAL A 60 -15.87 9.13 6.09
CA VAL A 60 -15.50 10.55 6.25
C VAL A 60 -15.46 11.32 4.92
N GLY A 61 -15.66 10.66 3.78
CA GLY A 61 -15.48 11.26 2.46
C GLY A 61 -16.39 12.46 2.19
N LYS A 62 -17.56 12.55 2.82
CA LYS A 62 -18.47 13.70 2.72
C LYS A 62 -17.87 15.01 3.25
N ASN A 63 -16.89 14.92 4.14
CA ASN A 63 -16.24 16.06 4.79
C ASN A 63 -14.92 16.44 4.10
N THR A 64 -14.65 15.88 2.92
CA THR A 64 -13.40 16.11 2.19
C THR A 64 -13.37 17.51 1.56
N ASP A 65 -12.24 18.20 1.69
CA ASP A 65 -11.98 19.43 0.95
C ASP A 65 -11.84 19.13 -0.55
N LYS A 66 -12.75 19.70 -1.36
CA LYS A 66 -12.80 19.45 -2.80
C LYS A 66 -11.58 20.01 -3.55
N ALA A 67 -11.02 21.13 -3.09
CA ALA A 67 -9.84 21.72 -3.72
C ALA A 67 -8.61 20.84 -3.49
N VAL A 68 -8.44 20.29 -2.29
CA VAL A 68 -7.38 19.33 -1.98
C VAL A 68 -7.56 18.05 -2.78
N LEU A 69 -8.78 17.49 -2.84
CA LEU A 69 -9.07 16.29 -3.61
C LEU A 69 -8.70 16.44 -5.09
N LEU A 70 -9.05 17.57 -5.71
CA LEU A 70 -8.75 17.83 -7.11
C LEU A 70 -7.27 18.11 -7.38
N ARG A 71 -6.59 18.87 -6.50
CA ARG A 71 -5.19 19.27 -6.69
C ARG A 71 -4.18 18.21 -6.27
N PHE A 72 -4.55 17.32 -5.35
CA PHE A 72 -3.66 16.28 -4.83
C PHE A 72 -4.18 14.87 -5.10
N GLY A 73 -5.46 14.60 -4.83
CA GLY A 73 -6.03 13.26 -4.97
C GLY A 73 -6.04 12.77 -6.42
N VAL A 74 -6.55 13.57 -7.36
CA VAL A 74 -6.58 13.18 -8.78
C VAL A 74 -5.16 12.98 -9.36
N PRO A 75 -4.20 13.90 -9.19
CA PRO A 75 -2.83 13.67 -9.61
C PRO A 75 -2.18 12.45 -8.96
N ALA A 76 -2.43 12.21 -7.66
CA ALA A 76 -1.89 11.05 -6.96
C ALA A 76 -2.41 9.73 -7.53
N ILE A 77 -3.71 9.65 -7.87
CA ILE A 77 -4.30 8.47 -8.51
C ILE A 77 -3.63 8.22 -9.87
N LEU A 78 -3.51 9.25 -10.71
CA LEU A 78 -2.85 9.10 -12.03
C LEU A 78 -1.39 8.67 -11.88
N ALA A 79 -0.64 9.30 -10.97
CA ALA A 79 0.73 8.94 -10.69
C ALA A 79 0.86 7.51 -10.14
N SER A 80 -0.11 7.02 -9.37
CA SER A 80 -0.11 5.65 -8.84
C SER A 80 -0.16 4.59 -9.95
N PHE A 81 -0.91 4.83 -11.03
CA PHE A 81 -0.92 3.94 -12.20
C PHE A 81 0.43 3.94 -12.91
N VAL A 82 1.06 5.11 -13.07
CA VAL A 82 2.41 5.21 -13.65
C VAL A 82 3.43 4.47 -12.78
N GLY A 83 3.36 4.63 -11.46
CA GLY A 83 4.22 3.92 -10.51
C GLY A 83 4.01 2.41 -10.54
N ALA A 84 2.76 1.93 -10.60
CA ALA A 84 2.46 0.50 -10.70
C ALA A 84 2.97 -0.09 -12.02
N TRP A 85 2.77 0.61 -13.15
CA TRP A 85 3.32 0.19 -14.44
C TRP A 85 4.84 0.13 -14.41
N LEU A 86 5.50 1.14 -13.83
CA LEU A 86 6.95 1.18 -13.70
C LEU A 86 7.46 0.04 -12.82
N LEU A 87 6.77 -0.26 -11.72
CA LEU A 87 7.12 -1.38 -10.84
C LEU A 87 7.14 -2.70 -11.62
N LEU A 88 6.11 -2.99 -12.43
CA LEU A 88 6.07 -4.19 -13.26
C LEU A 88 7.22 -4.28 -14.26
N ARG A 89 7.73 -3.14 -14.74
CA ARG A 89 8.93 -3.10 -15.60
C ARG A 89 10.20 -3.39 -14.81
N ILE A 90 10.32 -2.86 -13.59
CA ILE A 90 11.48 -3.06 -12.73
C ILE A 90 11.57 -4.50 -12.23
N THR A 91 10.45 -5.15 -11.93
CA THR A 91 10.41 -6.53 -11.39
C THR A 91 11.10 -7.57 -12.28
N VAL A 92 11.17 -7.35 -13.60
CA VAL A 92 11.78 -8.28 -14.56
C VAL A 92 13.22 -7.90 -14.95
N LEU A 93 13.75 -6.80 -14.42
CA LEU A 93 15.12 -6.38 -14.72
C LEU A 93 16.14 -7.30 -14.02
N PRO A 94 17.30 -7.57 -14.66
CA PRO A 94 18.37 -8.29 -13.99
C PRO A 94 18.89 -7.49 -12.80
N THR A 95 19.33 -8.21 -11.76
CA THR A 95 20.03 -7.62 -10.63
C THR A 95 21.29 -6.89 -11.11
N LEU A 96 21.40 -5.60 -10.80
CA LEU A 96 22.54 -4.79 -11.23
C LEU A 96 23.84 -5.16 -10.52
N PHE A 97 23.73 -5.53 -9.24
CA PHE A 97 24.85 -5.96 -8.41
C PHE A 97 24.39 -7.07 -7.47
N GLN A 98 25.19 -8.11 -7.36
CA GLN A 98 25.03 -9.18 -6.38
C GLN A 98 26.35 -9.30 -5.63
N TYR A 99 26.30 -9.37 -4.31
CA TYR A 99 27.47 -9.57 -3.46
C TYR A 99 27.29 -10.87 -2.69
N GLU A 100 28.38 -11.62 -2.54
CA GLU A 100 28.46 -12.82 -1.72
C GLU A 100 29.09 -12.45 -0.38
N LEU A 101 28.44 -12.82 0.72
CA LEU A 101 28.91 -12.58 2.09
C LEU A 101 29.93 -13.65 2.52
#